data_AF-A0A8D8K736-F1
#
_entry.id   AF-A0A8D8K736-F1
#
_cell.length_a   1.000
_cell.length_b   1.000
_cell.length_c   1.000
_cell.angle_alpha   90.00
_cell.angle_beta   90.00
_cell.angle_gamma   90.00
#
_symmetry.space_group_name_H-M   'P 1'
#
loop_
_entity.id
_entity.type
_entity.pdbx_description
1 polymer ?
#
loop_
_entity_poly.entity_id
_entity_poly.type
_entity_poly.pdbx_seq_one_letter_code
_entity_poly.pdbx_strand_id
1 'polypeptide(L)'
;RKERLESLNIQREKEELEQREAELQKVRKAEEERLRQEAKEREKERIMQEHEQIKKKTVRERLEQIKKTELGAKAFKDIDIEDLEELDPDFIMAKQVEQLEKEKKELQERLKNQEKKIDYFERAKRLEEIPLIKKAYEEQRIKDMELWELQEEERITNMKMEREKALEHKQRMSRMMEDKENFLSKIKAARSFIYEEKLKQFQERLVEER
;
A
#
# COMPACT_ATOMS: atom_id res chain seq x y z
N ARG A 1 48.37 52.86 -94.34
CA ARG A 1 46.92 52.56 -94.55
C ARG A 1 46.62 51.06 -94.56
N LYS A 2 47.56 50.19 -94.94
CA LYS A 2 47.42 48.71 -94.96
C LYS A 2 47.56 48.06 -93.56
N GLU A 3 48.55 48.48 -92.78
CA GLU A 3 48.81 47.92 -91.43
C GLU A 3 47.68 48.16 -90.40
N ARG A 4 46.96 49.30 -90.51
CA ARG A 4 45.79 49.58 -89.64
C ARG A 4 44.59 48.68 -89.94
N LEU A 5 44.44 48.24 -91.19
CA LEU A 5 43.36 47.34 -91.61
C LEU A 5 43.67 45.89 -91.20
N GLU A 6 44.94 45.48 -91.28
CA GLU A 6 45.40 44.18 -90.78
C GLU A 6 45.31 44.08 -89.25
N SER A 7 45.67 45.13 -88.50
CA SER A 7 45.52 45.14 -87.03
C SER A 7 44.06 45.08 -86.58
N LEU A 8 43.15 45.71 -87.33
CA LEU A 8 41.70 45.66 -87.07
C LEU A 8 41.08 44.29 -87.39
N ASN A 9 41.56 43.61 -88.43
CA ASN A 9 41.13 42.25 -88.73
C ASN A 9 41.67 41.25 -87.70
N ILE A 10 42.93 41.36 -87.27
CA ILE A 10 43.51 40.50 -86.22
C ILE A 10 42.79 40.69 -84.88
N GLN A 11 42.36 41.92 -84.54
CA GLN A 11 41.54 42.18 -83.35
C GLN A 11 40.14 41.57 -83.47
N ARG A 12 39.47 41.69 -84.62
CA ARG A 12 38.18 41.03 -84.86
C ARG A 12 38.27 39.52 -84.82
N GLU A 13 39.32 38.94 -85.37
CA GLU A 13 39.53 37.49 -85.39
C GLU A 13 39.81 36.96 -83.97
N LYS A 14 40.54 37.73 -83.14
CA LYS A 14 40.70 37.44 -81.71
C LYS A 14 39.39 37.56 -80.93
N GLU A 15 38.58 38.59 -81.19
CA GLU A 15 37.28 38.76 -80.54
C GLU A 15 36.29 37.66 -80.95
N GLU A 16 36.27 37.23 -82.21
CA GLU A 16 35.46 36.09 -82.67
C GLU A 16 35.93 34.76 -82.06
N LEU A 17 37.24 34.57 -81.90
CA LEU A 17 37.79 33.41 -81.19
C LEU A 17 37.43 33.43 -79.69
N GLU A 18 37.53 34.57 -79.01
CA GLU A 18 37.11 34.72 -77.62
C GLU A 18 35.59 34.51 -77.44
N GLN A 19 34.76 34.98 -78.38
CA GLN A 19 33.33 34.73 -78.36
C GLN A 19 33.01 33.23 -78.55
N ARG A 20 33.68 32.56 -79.48
CA ARG A 20 33.53 31.11 -79.66
C ARG A 20 34.01 30.33 -78.44
N GLU A 21 35.12 30.71 -77.83
CA GLU A 21 35.60 30.10 -76.58
C GLU A 21 34.63 30.33 -75.42
N ALA A 22 34.04 31.53 -75.31
CA ALA A 22 33.05 31.85 -74.29
C ALA A 22 31.73 31.07 -74.48
N GLU A 23 31.28 30.88 -75.72
CA GLU A 23 30.14 30.02 -76.04
C GLU A 23 30.43 28.55 -75.71
N LEU A 24 31.62 28.05 -76.06
CA LEU A 24 32.04 26.68 -75.73
C LEU A 24 32.14 26.47 -74.21
N GLN A 25 32.62 27.47 -73.46
CA GLN A 25 32.62 27.45 -72.00
C GLN A 25 31.21 27.49 -71.41
N LYS A 26 30.27 28.25 -72.00
CA LYS A 26 28.87 28.27 -71.56
C LYS A 26 28.19 26.92 -71.78
N VAL A 27 28.41 26.28 -72.93
CA VAL A 27 27.88 24.94 -73.21
C VAL A 27 28.46 23.91 -72.25
N ARG A 28 29.78 23.92 -72.01
CA ARG A 28 30.42 23.03 -71.01
C ARG A 28 29.86 23.22 -69.61
N LYS A 29 29.66 24.47 -69.16
CA LYS A 29 29.06 24.76 -67.84
C LYS A 29 27.62 24.28 -67.74
N ALA A 30 26.81 24.46 -68.79
CA ALA A 30 25.43 23.99 -68.82
C ALA A 30 25.33 22.45 -68.84
N GLU A 31 26.24 21.78 -69.57
CA GLU A 31 26.35 20.32 -69.56
C GLU A 31 26.77 19.79 -68.19
N GLU A 32 27.74 20.44 -67.54
CA GLU A 32 28.20 20.12 -66.19
C GLU A 32 27.09 20.31 -65.13
N GLU A 33 26.27 21.36 -65.25
CA GLU A 33 25.11 21.59 -64.37
C GLU A 33 24.02 20.53 -64.55
N ARG A 34 23.70 20.13 -65.78
CA ARG A 34 22.75 19.03 -66.02
C ARG A 34 23.25 17.72 -65.43
N LEU A 35 24.53 17.40 -65.66
CA LEU A 35 25.15 16.19 -65.12
C LEU A 35 25.13 16.19 -63.58
N ARG A 36 25.32 17.36 -62.96
CA ARG A 36 25.26 17.54 -61.50
C ARG A 36 23.84 17.43 -60.93
N GLN A 37 22.81 17.84 -61.67
CA GLN A 37 21.42 17.66 -61.28
C GLN A 37 21.01 16.19 -61.36
N GLU A 38 21.34 15.52 -62.46
CA GLU A 38 21.07 14.09 -62.65
C GLU A 38 21.79 13.23 -61.59
N ALA A 39 23.03 13.56 -61.25
CA ALA A 39 23.76 12.90 -60.17
C ALA A 39 23.10 13.11 -58.79
N LYS A 40 22.56 14.32 -58.52
CA LYS A 40 21.83 14.60 -57.27
C LYS A 40 20.51 13.84 -57.20
N GLU A 41 19.79 13.67 -58.30
CA GLU A 41 18.54 12.92 -58.35
C GLU A 41 18.79 11.43 -58.15
N ARG A 42 19.77 10.85 -58.83
CA ARG A 42 20.20 9.46 -58.59
C ARG A 42 20.66 9.22 -57.16
N GLU A 43 21.39 10.16 -56.57
CA GLU A 43 21.83 10.05 -55.17
C GLU A 43 20.64 10.10 -54.20
N LYS A 44 19.66 10.97 -54.44
CA LYS A 44 18.42 11.01 -53.64
C LYS A 44 17.61 9.72 -53.75
N GLU A 45 17.45 9.19 -54.96
CA GLU A 45 16.76 7.91 -55.16
C GLU A 45 17.49 6.76 -54.47
N ARG A 46 18.83 6.73 -54.54
CA ARG A 46 19.63 5.73 -53.82
C ARG A 46 19.45 5.85 -52.30
N ILE A 47 19.51 7.06 -51.75
CA ILE A 47 19.28 7.31 -50.31
C ILE A 47 17.86 6.90 -49.89
N MET A 48 16.85 7.16 -50.71
CA MET A 48 15.47 6.77 -50.42
C MET A 48 15.32 5.24 -50.42
N GLN A 49 15.88 4.55 -51.41
CA GLN A 49 15.88 3.09 -51.46
C GLN A 49 16.67 2.46 -50.31
N GLU A 50 17.82 3.03 -49.95
CA GLU A 50 18.60 2.62 -48.78
C GLU A 50 17.78 2.80 -47.50
N HIS A 51 17.10 3.94 -47.32
CA HIS A 51 16.21 4.18 -46.18
C HIS A 51 15.04 3.19 -46.14
N GLU A 52 14.41 2.88 -47.26
CA GLU A 52 13.35 1.88 -47.34
C GLU A 52 13.86 0.48 -46.99
N GLN A 53 15.04 0.10 -47.48
CA GLN A 53 15.66 -1.18 -47.14
C GLN A 53 16.04 -1.25 -45.66
N ILE A 54 16.57 -0.17 -45.08
CA ILE A 54 16.87 -0.09 -43.65
C ILE A 54 15.59 -0.22 -42.84
N LYS A 55 14.52 0.50 -43.22
CA LYS A 55 13.21 0.38 -42.57
C LYS A 55 12.70 -1.07 -42.62
N LYS A 56 12.71 -1.72 -43.79
CA LYS A 56 12.30 -3.12 -43.94
C LYS A 56 13.13 -4.07 -43.07
N LYS A 57 14.45 -3.88 -43.00
CA LYS A 57 15.33 -4.66 -42.12
C LYS A 57 15.02 -4.45 -40.64
N THR A 58 14.88 -3.19 -40.20
CA THR A 58 14.55 -2.86 -38.80
C THR A 58 13.18 -3.39 -38.41
N VAL A 59 12.19 -3.37 -39.32
CA VAL A 59 10.86 -3.96 -39.09
C VAL A 59 10.98 -5.47 -38.90
N ARG A 60 11.69 -6.18 -39.79
CA ARG A 60 11.92 -7.62 -39.65
C ARG A 60 12.64 -7.97 -38.33
N GLU A 61 13.67 -7.22 -37.96
CA GLU A 61 14.41 -7.43 -36.70
C GLU A 61 13.53 -7.19 -35.47
N ARG A 62 12.76 -6.09 -35.42
CA ARG A 62 11.81 -5.82 -34.34
C ARG A 62 10.75 -6.90 -34.25
N LEU A 63 10.28 -7.37 -35.38
CA LEU A 63 9.26 -8.39 -35.46
C LEU A 63 9.76 -9.75 -34.98
N GLU A 64 10.98 -10.14 -35.34
CA GLU A 64 11.64 -11.32 -34.80
C GLU A 64 11.85 -11.21 -33.28
N GLN A 65 12.20 -10.02 -32.77
CA GLN A 65 12.30 -9.79 -31.32
C GLN A 65 10.94 -9.97 -30.63
N ILE A 66 9.87 -9.43 -31.20
CA ILE A 66 8.51 -9.54 -30.66
C ILE A 66 8.03 -10.99 -30.71
N LYS A 67 8.25 -11.72 -31.83
CA LYS A 67 7.93 -13.16 -31.93
C LYS A 67 8.67 -14.03 -30.91
N LYS A 68 9.89 -13.65 -30.52
CA LYS A 68 10.65 -14.33 -29.45
C LYS A 68 10.03 -14.12 -28.07
N THR A 69 9.22 -13.07 -27.86
CA THR A 69 8.47 -12.90 -26.61
C THR A 69 7.23 -13.79 -26.60
N GLU A 70 6.88 -14.35 -25.43
CA GLU A 70 5.71 -15.22 -25.26
C GLU A 70 4.39 -14.52 -25.64
N LEU A 71 4.33 -13.20 -25.43
CA LEU A 71 3.19 -12.35 -25.79
C LEU A 71 3.05 -12.20 -27.30
N GLY A 72 4.15 -11.97 -28.00
CA GLY A 72 4.16 -11.90 -29.46
C GLY A 72 3.84 -13.25 -30.09
N ALA A 73 4.37 -14.35 -29.54
CA ALA A 73 4.06 -15.70 -30.02
C ALA A 73 2.55 -16.04 -29.92
N LYS A 74 1.85 -15.57 -28.89
CA LYS A 74 0.39 -15.70 -28.77
C LYS A 74 -0.37 -14.75 -29.70
N ALA A 75 0.05 -13.48 -29.80
CA ALA A 75 -0.66 -12.46 -30.59
C ALA A 75 -0.53 -12.66 -32.11
N PHE A 76 0.57 -13.28 -32.57
CA PHE A 76 0.88 -13.53 -33.99
C PHE A 76 0.81 -15.00 -34.38
N LYS A 77 0.14 -15.84 -33.59
CA LYS A 77 -0.01 -17.28 -33.88
C LYS A 77 -0.78 -17.56 -35.18
N ASP A 78 -1.66 -16.63 -35.56
CA ASP A 78 -2.56 -16.75 -36.71
C ASP A 78 -2.21 -15.78 -37.87
N ILE A 79 -1.02 -15.15 -37.85
CA ILE A 79 -0.58 -14.26 -38.95
C ILE A 79 0.65 -14.85 -39.63
N ASP A 80 0.52 -15.18 -40.92
CA ASP A 80 1.59 -15.73 -41.74
C ASP A 80 2.68 -14.69 -42.06
N ILE A 81 3.90 -15.18 -42.27
CA ILE A 81 5.11 -14.36 -42.43
C ILE A 81 5.07 -13.48 -43.69
N GLU A 82 4.23 -13.82 -44.67
CA GLU A 82 4.07 -13.07 -45.93
C GLU A 82 3.22 -11.79 -45.76
N ASP A 83 2.20 -11.78 -44.88
CA ASP A 83 1.41 -10.58 -44.56
C ASP A 83 2.20 -9.58 -43.69
N LEU A 84 3.33 -10.01 -43.16
CA LEU A 84 4.17 -9.28 -42.21
C LEU A 84 5.12 -8.27 -42.86
N GLU A 85 5.37 -8.39 -44.17
CA GLU A 85 6.16 -7.41 -44.91
C GLU A 85 5.35 -6.15 -45.27
N GLU A 86 4.01 -6.22 -45.24
CA GLU A 86 3.10 -5.09 -45.49
C GLU A 86 2.57 -4.43 -44.21
N LEU A 87 2.73 -5.05 -43.03
CA LEU A 87 2.16 -4.52 -41.80
C LEU A 87 3.02 -3.39 -41.17
N ASP A 88 2.37 -2.24 -40.95
CA ASP A 88 2.94 -1.09 -40.26
C ASP A 88 3.28 -1.45 -38.79
N PRO A 89 4.47 -1.08 -38.26
CA PRO A 89 4.86 -1.33 -36.87
C PRO A 89 3.83 -0.91 -35.82
N ASP A 90 3.06 0.13 -36.10
CA ASP A 90 2.02 0.65 -35.20
C ASP A 90 0.87 -0.35 -35.04
N PHE A 91 0.53 -1.12 -36.07
CA PHE A 91 -0.52 -2.13 -36.02
C PHE A 91 -0.08 -3.35 -35.17
N ILE A 92 1.18 -3.76 -35.30
CA ILE A 92 1.79 -4.84 -34.51
C ILE A 92 1.74 -4.48 -33.02
N MET A 93 2.11 -3.24 -32.69
CA MET A 93 2.09 -2.76 -31.31
C MET A 93 0.67 -2.65 -30.77
N ALA A 94 -0.29 -2.16 -31.56
CA ALA A 94 -1.70 -2.09 -31.16
C ALA A 94 -2.27 -3.48 -30.83
N LYS A 95 -1.99 -4.49 -31.67
CA LYS A 95 -2.44 -5.88 -31.44
C LYS A 95 -1.82 -6.49 -30.18
N GLN A 96 -0.56 -6.18 -29.90
CA GLN A 96 0.10 -6.62 -28.66
C GLN A 96 -0.53 -5.97 -27.42
N VAL A 97 -0.86 -4.69 -27.48
CA VAL A 97 -1.54 -3.98 -26.39
C VAL A 97 -2.94 -4.55 -26.16
N GLU A 98 -3.70 -4.82 -27.23
CA GLU A 98 -5.03 -5.43 -27.13
C GLU A 98 -4.97 -6.80 -26.43
N GLN A 99 -3.99 -7.63 -26.77
CA GLN A 99 -3.81 -8.94 -26.14
C GLN A 99 -3.45 -8.82 -24.65
N LEU A 100 -2.59 -7.86 -24.29
CA LEU A 100 -2.25 -7.56 -22.90
C LEU A 100 -3.48 -7.10 -22.10
N GLU A 101 -4.36 -6.30 -22.71
CA GLU A 101 -5.61 -5.88 -22.07
C GLU A 101 -6.58 -7.04 -21.86
N LYS A 102 -6.67 -7.97 -22.82
CA LYS A 102 -7.48 -9.20 -22.68
C LYS A 102 -6.97 -10.08 -21.54
N GLU A 103 -5.67 -10.38 -21.49
CA GLU A 103 -5.08 -11.18 -20.41
C GLU A 103 -5.25 -10.51 -19.05
N LYS A 104 -5.15 -9.17 -18.97
CA LYS A 104 -5.41 -8.42 -17.75
C LYS A 104 -6.87 -8.56 -17.28
N LYS A 105 -7.83 -8.48 -18.20
CA LYS A 105 -9.26 -8.65 -17.88
C LYS A 105 -9.55 -10.08 -17.39
N GLU A 106 -9.02 -11.10 -18.06
CA GLU A 106 -9.17 -12.49 -17.63
C GLU A 106 -8.54 -12.75 -16.25
N LEU A 107 -7.37 -12.18 -15.99
CA LEU A 107 -6.71 -12.28 -14.70
C LEU A 107 -7.56 -11.63 -13.60
N GLN A 108 -8.12 -10.45 -13.86
CA GLN A 108 -9.01 -9.77 -12.92
C GLN A 108 -10.28 -10.59 -12.64
N GLU A 109 -10.85 -11.25 -13.65
CA GLU A 109 -12.02 -12.12 -13.43
C GLU A 109 -11.68 -13.36 -12.62
N ARG A 110 -10.52 -13.98 -12.87
CA ARG A 110 -9.99 -15.08 -12.03
C ARG A 110 -9.79 -14.64 -10.59
N LEU A 111 -9.23 -13.45 -10.37
CA LEU A 111 -9.03 -12.87 -9.03
C LEU A 111 -10.38 -12.65 -8.32
N LYS A 112 -11.37 -12.04 -8.98
CA LYS A 112 -12.73 -11.87 -8.42
C LYS A 112 -13.38 -13.20 -8.03
N ASN A 113 -13.16 -14.25 -8.81
CA ASN A 113 -13.66 -15.58 -8.49
C ASN A 113 -12.92 -16.21 -7.30
N GLN A 114 -11.61 -15.96 -7.16
CA GLN A 114 -10.84 -16.39 -6.00
C GLN A 114 -11.26 -15.64 -4.73
N GLU A 115 -11.48 -14.33 -4.80
CA GLU A 115 -12.01 -13.52 -3.67
C GLU A 115 -13.31 -14.11 -3.15
N LYS A 116 -14.28 -14.38 -4.03
CA LYS A 116 -15.54 -15.03 -3.63
C LYS A 116 -15.34 -16.40 -2.97
N LYS A 117 -14.39 -17.21 -3.47
CA LYS A 117 -14.08 -18.51 -2.86
C LYS A 117 -13.52 -18.34 -1.45
N ILE A 118 -12.65 -17.36 -1.23
CA ILE A 118 -12.09 -17.06 0.09
C ILE A 118 -13.22 -16.62 1.04
N ASP A 119 -14.08 -15.70 0.61
CA ASP A 119 -15.23 -15.24 1.42
C ASP A 119 -16.16 -16.39 1.83
N TYR A 120 -16.48 -17.29 0.89
CA TYR A 120 -17.32 -18.46 1.19
C TYR A 120 -16.63 -19.43 2.13
N PHE A 121 -15.32 -19.63 1.98
CA PHE A 121 -14.54 -20.49 2.85
C PHE A 121 -14.45 -19.94 4.27
N GLU A 122 -14.22 -18.63 4.43
CA GLU A 122 -14.24 -17.97 5.74
C GLU A 122 -15.62 -18.05 6.39
N ARG A 123 -16.69 -17.84 5.61
CA ARG A 123 -18.05 -17.98 6.12
C ARG A 123 -18.32 -19.40 6.61
N ALA A 124 -17.90 -20.42 5.85
CA ALA A 124 -18.05 -21.81 6.26
C ALA A 124 -17.28 -22.11 7.54
N LYS A 125 -16.02 -21.63 7.65
CA LYS A 125 -15.24 -21.74 8.89
C LYS A 125 -15.95 -21.12 10.08
N ARG A 126 -16.46 -19.89 9.94
CA ARG A 126 -17.18 -19.22 11.03
C ARG A 126 -18.44 -19.97 11.43
N LEU A 127 -19.18 -20.54 10.48
CA LEU A 127 -20.36 -21.35 10.78
C LEU A 127 -20.02 -22.59 11.61
N GLU A 128 -18.87 -23.23 11.35
CA GLU A 128 -18.37 -24.35 12.16
C GLU A 128 -17.78 -23.91 13.51
N GLU A 129 -17.17 -22.73 13.58
CA GLU A 129 -16.58 -22.18 14.81
C GLU A 129 -17.66 -21.71 15.82
N ILE A 130 -18.77 -21.12 15.36
CA ILE A 130 -19.82 -20.59 16.25
C ILE A 130 -20.36 -21.66 17.22
N PRO A 131 -20.73 -22.88 16.80
CA PRO A 131 -21.14 -23.96 17.69
C PRO A 131 -20.08 -24.31 18.74
N LEU A 132 -18.81 -24.36 18.34
CA LEU A 132 -17.70 -24.68 19.25
C LEU A 132 -17.53 -23.59 20.32
N ILE A 133 -17.62 -22.32 19.93
CA ILE A 133 -17.56 -21.18 20.85
C ILE A 133 -18.74 -21.21 21.83
N LYS A 134 -19.95 -21.48 21.35
CA LYS A 134 -21.14 -21.60 22.21
C LYS A 134 -20.97 -22.72 23.23
N LYS A 135 -20.50 -23.89 22.79
CA LYS A 135 -20.24 -25.04 23.67
C LYS A 135 -19.17 -24.70 24.73
N ALA A 136 -18.07 -24.07 24.32
CA ALA A 136 -17.03 -23.65 25.25
C ALA A 136 -17.56 -22.64 26.30
N TYR A 137 -18.44 -21.73 25.88
CA TYR A 137 -19.08 -20.78 26.79
C TYR A 137 -20.05 -21.46 27.78
N GLU A 138 -20.82 -22.44 27.32
CA GLU A 138 -21.68 -23.25 28.20
C GLU A 138 -20.87 -24.04 29.23
N GLU A 139 -19.77 -24.68 28.80
CA GLU A 139 -18.85 -25.38 29.69
C GLU A 139 -18.19 -24.42 30.70
N GLN A 140 -17.80 -23.22 30.27
CA GLN A 140 -17.27 -22.19 31.15
C GLN A 140 -18.31 -21.76 32.19
N ARG A 141 -19.55 -21.52 31.78
CA ARG A 141 -20.64 -21.13 32.69
C ARG A 141 -20.88 -22.17 33.80
N ILE A 142 -20.80 -23.46 33.46
CA ILE A 142 -20.95 -24.54 34.44
C ILE A 142 -19.79 -24.50 35.44
N LYS A 143 -18.55 -24.41 34.96
CA LYS A 143 -17.36 -24.33 35.84
C LYS A 143 -17.38 -23.10 36.73
N ASP A 144 -17.83 -21.96 36.22
CA ASP A 144 -17.93 -20.73 36.99
C ASP A 144 -18.99 -20.86 38.10
N MET A 145 -20.11 -21.55 37.82
CA MET A 145 -21.14 -21.85 38.82
C MET A 145 -20.62 -22.80 39.90
N GLU A 146 -19.95 -23.88 39.52
CA GLU A 146 -19.31 -24.83 40.46
C GLU A 146 -18.28 -24.13 41.35
N LEU A 147 -17.46 -23.25 40.77
CA LEU A 147 -16.47 -22.47 41.52
C LEU A 147 -17.15 -21.50 42.49
N TRP A 148 -18.24 -20.86 42.09
CA TRP A 148 -19.00 -19.96 42.95
C TRP A 148 -19.61 -20.71 44.13
N GLU A 149 -20.21 -21.89 43.90
CA GLU A 149 -20.76 -22.74 44.96
C GLU A 149 -19.68 -23.13 45.96
N LEU A 150 -18.52 -23.58 45.49
CA LEU A 150 -17.38 -23.93 46.36
C LEU A 150 -16.92 -22.72 47.20
N GLN A 151 -16.79 -21.55 46.59
CA GLN A 151 -16.41 -20.32 47.29
C GLN A 151 -17.45 -19.89 48.32
N GLU A 152 -18.73 -20.05 48.02
CA GLU A 152 -19.82 -19.72 48.94
C GLU A 152 -19.84 -20.68 50.13
N GLU A 153 -19.62 -21.97 49.89
CA GLU A 153 -19.46 -22.97 50.96
C GLU A 153 -18.25 -22.67 51.85
N GLU A 154 -17.09 -22.36 51.27
CA GLU A 154 -15.89 -21.94 52.02
C GLU A 154 -16.15 -20.66 52.83
N ARG A 155 -16.87 -19.69 52.25
CA ARG A 155 -17.26 -18.45 52.95
C ARG A 155 -18.15 -18.76 54.16
N ILE A 156 -19.18 -19.58 53.98
CA ILE A 156 -20.12 -19.95 55.05
C ILE A 156 -19.39 -20.74 56.15
N THR A 157 -18.54 -21.70 55.79
CA THR A 157 -17.77 -22.49 56.76
C THR A 157 -16.82 -21.62 57.56
N ASN A 158 -16.09 -20.70 56.91
CA ASN A 158 -15.23 -19.73 57.59
C ASN A 158 -16.02 -18.83 58.54
N MET A 159 -17.17 -18.29 58.11
CA MET A 159 -18.04 -17.48 58.98
C MET A 159 -18.55 -18.25 60.20
N LYS A 160 -18.89 -19.54 60.03
CA LYS A 160 -19.29 -20.41 61.15
C LYS A 160 -18.14 -20.60 62.15
N MET A 161 -16.93 -20.91 61.66
CA MET A 161 -15.75 -21.08 62.51
C MET A 161 -15.37 -19.78 63.23
N GLU A 162 -15.42 -18.63 62.56
CA GLU A 162 -15.16 -17.34 63.18
C GLU A 162 -16.20 -17.00 64.26
N ARG A 163 -17.48 -17.25 63.98
CA ARG A 163 -18.55 -17.06 64.97
C ARG A 163 -18.34 -17.95 66.19
N GLU A 164 -17.98 -19.20 66.01
CA GLU A 164 -17.71 -20.14 67.11
C GLU A 164 -16.57 -19.62 68.00
N LYS A 165 -15.43 -19.25 67.40
CA LYS A 165 -14.31 -18.62 68.12
C LYS A 165 -14.72 -17.33 68.84
N ALA A 166 -15.53 -16.49 68.20
CA ALA A 166 -16.01 -15.25 68.81
C ALA A 166 -16.94 -15.53 70.01
N LEU A 167 -17.76 -16.58 69.96
CA LEU A 167 -18.59 -17.00 71.09
C LEU A 167 -17.73 -17.54 72.24
N GLU A 168 -16.70 -18.34 71.95
CA GLU A 168 -15.75 -18.81 72.97
C GLU A 168 -15.03 -17.64 73.64
N HIS A 169 -14.55 -16.67 72.85
CA HIS A 169 -13.92 -15.46 73.37
C HIS A 169 -14.89 -14.63 74.21
N LYS A 170 -16.14 -14.45 73.76
CA LYS A 170 -17.19 -13.77 74.53
C LYS A 170 -17.43 -14.46 75.86
N GLN A 171 -17.57 -15.80 75.87
CA GLN A 171 -17.76 -16.57 77.10
C GLN A 171 -16.56 -16.40 78.05
N ARG A 172 -15.33 -16.48 77.54
CA ARG A 172 -14.11 -16.27 78.33
C ARG A 172 -14.08 -14.87 78.96
N MET A 173 -14.36 -13.83 78.17
CA MET A 173 -14.39 -12.44 78.64
C MET A 173 -15.53 -12.17 79.62
N SER A 174 -16.67 -12.86 79.46
CA SER A 174 -17.80 -12.74 80.39
C SER A 174 -17.43 -13.15 81.82
N ARG A 175 -16.45 -14.04 82.00
CA ARG A 175 -15.97 -14.44 83.34
C ARG A 175 -15.31 -13.29 84.11
N MET A 176 -14.71 -12.34 83.41
CA MET A 176 -14.03 -11.17 84.02
C MET A 176 -14.99 -9.97 84.22
N MET A 177 -16.25 -10.09 83.82
CA MET A 177 -17.21 -8.99 83.92
C MET A 177 -17.47 -8.61 85.38
N GLU A 178 -17.61 -9.59 86.27
CA GLU A 178 -17.85 -9.34 87.69
C GLU A 178 -16.66 -8.62 88.33
N ASP A 179 -15.43 -9.06 88.06
CA ASP A 179 -14.21 -8.40 88.53
C ASP A 179 -14.10 -6.96 88.01
N LYS A 180 -14.43 -6.74 86.73
CA LYS A 180 -14.48 -5.40 86.13
C LYS A 180 -15.52 -4.52 86.82
N GLU A 181 -16.73 -5.01 87.05
CA GLU A 181 -17.80 -4.26 87.71
C GLU A 181 -17.45 -3.95 89.17
N ASN A 182 -16.87 -4.90 89.89
CA ASN A 182 -16.36 -4.71 91.24
C ASN A 182 -15.21 -3.69 91.29
N PHE A 183 -14.30 -3.71 90.33
CA PHE A 183 -13.23 -2.72 90.23
C PHE A 183 -13.77 -1.32 89.91
N LEU A 184 -14.69 -1.22 88.96
CA LEU A 184 -15.32 0.04 88.58
C LEU A 184 -16.17 0.62 89.71
N SER A 185 -16.92 -0.19 90.45
CA SER A 185 -17.69 0.28 91.60
C SER A 185 -16.78 0.81 92.71
N LYS A 186 -15.66 0.13 93.02
CA LYS A 186 -14.64 0.64 93.96
C LYS A 186 -14.07 1.99 93.53
N ILE A 187 -13.69 2.14 92.25
CA ILE A 187 -13.18 3.43 91.73
C ILE A 187 -14.26 4.52 91.80
N LYS A 188 -15.49 4.20 91.39
CA LYS A 188 -16.61 5.15 91.42
C LYS A 188 -16.91 5.59 92.86
N ALA A 189 -16.91 4.68 93.83
CA ALA A 189 -17.10 4.99 95.24
C ALA A 189 -15.94 5.84 95.80
N ALA A 190 -14.69 5.54 95.46
CA ALA A 190 -13.55 6.36 95.88
C ALA A 190 -13.61 7.78 95.28
N ARG A 191 -14.11 7.92 94.05
CA ARG A 191 -14.24 9.22 93.37
C ARG A 191 -15.54 9.95 93.66
N SER A 192 -16.57 9.29 94.19
CA SER A 192 -17.85 9.93 94.50
C SER A 192 -17.68 10.98 95.58
N PHE A 193 -16.80 10.75 96.56
CA PHE A 193 -16.47 11.74 97.58
C PHE A 193 -15.90 13.04 96.99
N ILE A 194 -14.92 12.93 96.07
CA ILE A 194 -14.35 14.11 95.37
C ILE A 194 -15.42 14.83 94.54
N TYR A 195 -16.31 14.06 93.91
CA TYR A 195 -17.42 14.63 93.15
C TYR A 195 -18.42 15.36 94.07
N GLU A 196 -18.77 14.78 95.21
CA GLU A 196 -19.68 15.37 96.19
C GLU A 196 -19.09 16.62 96.85
N GLU A 197 -17.79 16.65 97.17
CA GLU A 197 -17.11 17.86 97.65
C GLU A 197 -17.12 18.97 96.59
N LYS A 198 -16.79 18.63 95.33
CA LYS A 198 -16.89 19.59 94.22
C LYS A 198 -18.33 20.05 93.99
N LEU A 199 -19.32 19.17 94.18
CA LEU A 199 -20.73 19.49 94.06
C LEU A 199 -21.17 20.45 95.17
N LYS A 200 -20.74 20.23 96.42
CA LYS A 200 -21.00 21.12 97.55
C LYS A 200 -20.36 22.49 97.36
N GLN A 201 -19.08 22.53 97.00
CA GLN A 201 -18.39 23.80 96.68
C GLN A 201 -19.08 24.55 95.55
N PHE A 202 -19.56 23.82 94.53
CA PHE A 202 -20.34 24.43 93.44
C PHE A 202 -21.68 24.98 93.94
N GLN A 203 -22.41 24.23 94.78
CA GLN A 203 -23.67 24.67 95.38
C GLN A 203 -23.50 25.86 96.32
N GLU A 204 -22.45 25.90 97.13
CA GLU A 204 -22.11 27.02 98.01
C GLU A 204 -21.83 28.29 97.19
N ARG A 205 -21.01 28.20 96.14
CA ARG A 205 -20.80 29.33 95.20
C ARG A 205 -22.11 29.81 94.56
N LEU A 206 -23.00 28.88 94.20
CA LEU A 206 -24.28 29.20 93.58
C LEU A 206 -25.24 29.92 94.54
N VAL A 207 -25.10 29.68 95.86
CA VAL A 207 -25.83 30.39 96.91
C VAL A 207 -25.19 31.75 97.22
N GLU A 208 -23.86 31.86 97.20
CA GLU A 208 -23.15 33.15 97.36
C GLU A 208 -23.37 34.12 96.19
N GLU A 209 -23.57 33.61 94.98
CA GLU A 209 -23.91 34.42 93.79
C GLU A 209 -25.40 34.81 93.71
N ARG A 210 -26.24 34.37 94.66
CA ARG A 210 -27.69 34.64 94.72
C ARG A 210 -28.05 35.65 95.82
#